data_AF-A0A7V0J4C0-F1
#
_entry.id   AF-A0A7V0J4C0-F1
#
_cell.length_a   1.000
_cell.length_b   1.000
_cell.length_c   1.000
_cell.angle_alpha   90.00
_cell.angle_beta   90.00
_cell.angle_gamma   90.00
#
_symmetry.space_group_name_H-M   'P 1'
#
loop_
_entity.id
_entity.type
_entity.pdbx_description
1 polymer ?
#
loop_
_entity_poly.entity_id
_entity_poly.type
_entity_poly.pdbx_seq_one_letter_code
_entity_poly.pdbx_strand_id
1 'polypeptide(L)'
;MEVHDPRVLQAAIRAARKALRDLDEDQILASLRPVAASTARQLPPPLARSLLRDLDRFEWLRDKAAEAWPTITEAVGDDAASAAFLLRPEGWEQMVEAAVAVRSYQDLVGDVEHLEARTRDLEHQLGVERERADKARVGAAEAERRARRQSHEISERVQEARQAERARRIAAESRVAALERDLEQVVGDLAEADGRVAFLRDELLRARRVSGTSVAAHGPDVWSVRDPATLASLLDQIVASARADPAPTPGPAIGPSSPLTLPAGVRPDSGAAIEWLLGQQEPFVMIIDGYNVSHQWYDPPAREDINHRLARVRRLAVAPVRLLVVYDSTLSGGGESGPGPGGIEVRFTDEGTIADDEIIRLSGAIDGNVVVVSSDREVREGCPRALCLWSQALKEWLSPHS
;
A
#
# COMPACT_ATOMS: atom_id res chain seq x y z
N MET A 1 -67.87 -40.63 18.53
CA MET A 1 -68.32 -39.57 17.61
C MET A 1 -67.08 -38.88 17.10
N GLU A 2 -66.61 -39.32 15.95
CA GLU A 2 -65.42 -38.74 15.31
C GLU A 2 -65.71 -37.30 14.92
N VAL A 3 -64.78 -36.40 15.27
CA VAL A 3 -64.88 -35.00 14.92
C VAL A 3 -64.48 -34.88 13.45
N HIS A 4 -65.46 -34.73 12.57
CA HIS A 4 -65.22 -34.52 11.14
C HIS A 4 -64.26 -33.34 10.90
N ASP A 5 -63.36 -33.48 9.91
CA ASP A 5 -62.39 -32.44 9.59
C ASP A 5 -63.12 -31.14 9.14
N PRO A 6 -62.98 -30.01 9.88
CA PRO A 6 -63.61 -28.75 9.53
C PRO A 6 -63.17 -28.19 8.18
N ARG A 7 -62.10 -28.70 7.58
CA ARG A 7 -61.68 -28.28 6.25
C ARG A 7 -62.52 -28.94 5.15
N VAL A 8 -62.96 -30.19 5.34
CA VAL A 8 -63.81 -30.93 4.38
C VAL A 8 -65.26 -30.41 4.41
N LEU A 9 -65.73 -29.96 5.57
CA LEU A 9 -67.10 -29.48 5.76
C LEU A 9 -67.25 -27.94 5.69
N GLN A 10 -66.42 -27.26 4.90
CA GLN A 10 -66.39 -25.80 4.86
C GLN A 10 -67.68 -25.16 4.32
N ALA A 11 -68.34 -25.76 3.33
CA ALA A 11 -69.62 -25.23 2.85
C ALA A 11 -70.73 -25.39 3.90
N ALA A 12 -70.76 -26.51 4.61
CA ALA A 12 -71.71 -26.72 5.71
C ALA A 12 -71.50 -25.70 6.85
N ILE A 13 -70.23 -25.44 7.20
CA ILE A 13 -69.86 -24.40 8.17
C ILE A 13 -70.29 -23.00 7.69
N ARG A 14 -70.05 -22.66 6.42
CA ARG A 14 -70.46 -21.36 5.86
C ARG A 14 -71.98 -21.19 5.86
N ALA A 15 -72.71 -22.23 5.48
CA ALA A 15 -74.16 -22.25 5.45
C ALA A 15 -74.76 -22.12 6.85
N ALA A 16 -74.24 -22.87 7.83
CA ALA A 16 -74.66 -22.77 9.23
C ALA A 16 -74.35 -21.40 9.84
N ARG A 17 -73.19 -20.80 9.52
CA ARG A 17 -72.88 -19.42 9.96
C ARG A 17 -73.84 -18.39 9.37
N LYS A 18 -74.23 -18.56 8.11
CA LYS A 18 -75.21 -17.69 7.47
C LYS A 18 -76.57 -17.83 8.16
N ALA A 19 -77.04 -19.06 8.34
CA ALA A 19 -78.27 -19.34 9.07
C ALA A 19 -78.28 -18.74 10.48
N LEU A 20 -77.17 -18.88 11.23
CA LEU A 20 -77.04 -18.30 12.57
C LEU A 20 -77.02 -16.77 12.61
N ARG A 21 -76.66 -16.09 11.52
CA ARG A 21 -76.71 -14.62 11.43
C ARG A 21 -78.10 -14.09 11.11
N ASP A 22 -78.93 -14.92 10.50
CA ASP A 22 -80.30 -14.59 10.12
C ASP A 22 -81.30 -14.86 11.26
N LEU A 23 -80.83 -15.41 12.40
CA LEU A 23 -81.62 -15.67 13.62
C LEU A 23 -81.47 -14.55 14.65
N ASP A 24 -82.51 -14.34 15.45
CA ASP A 24 -82.49 -13.39 16.57
C ASP A 24 -81.61 -13.91 17.72
N GLU A 25 -81.04 -13.01 18.53
CA GLU A 25 -80.04 -13.35 19.56
C GLU A 25 -80.59 -14.28 20.68
N ASP A 26 -81.90 -14.24 20.92
CA ASP A 26 -82.62 -15.10 21.85
C ASP A 26 -82.86 -16.52 21.29
N GLN A 27 -82.79 -16.68 19.97
CA GLN A 27 -82.94 -17.96 19.27
C GLN A 27 -81.61 -18.73 19.17
N ILE A 28 -80.47 -18.07 19.43
CA ILE A 28 -79.13 -18.67 19.33
C ILE A 28 -78.68 -19.24 20.68
N LEU A 29 -78.38 -20.53 20.71
CA LEU A 29 -77.76 -21.20 21.86
C LEU A 29 -76.48 -20.49 22.31
N ALA A 30 -76.25 -20.41 23.63
CA ALA A 30 -75.08 -19.72 24.19
C ALA A 30 -73.73 -20.23 23.63
N SER A 31 -73.63 -21.53 23.29
CA SER A 31 -72.42 -22.12 22.69
C SER A 31 -72.14 -21.64 21.26
N LEU A 32 -73.17 -21.18 20.53
CA LEU A 32 -73.10 -20.78 19.12
C LEU A 32 -73.00 -19.26 18.92
N ARG A 33 -73.26 -18.45 19.95
CA ARG A 33 -73.10 -16.98 19.90
C ARG A 33 -71.70 -16.54 19.44
N PRO A 34 -70.59 -17.16 19.89
CA PRO A 34 -69.24 -16.81 19.40
C PRO A 34 -69.05 -17.07 17.90
N VAL A 35 -69.75 -18.08 17.37
CA VAL A 35 -69.68 -18.46 15.95
C VAL A 35 -70.48 -17.48 15.09
N ALA A 36 -71.67 -17.07 15.55
CA ALA A 36 -72.50 -16.07 14.90
C ALA A 36 -71.82 -14.69 14.88
N ALA A 37 -71.23 -14.29 16.00
CA ALA A 37 -70.51 -13.02 16.16
C ALA A 37 -69.19 -12.95 15.37
N SER A 38 -68.62 -14.10 14.98
CA SER A 38 -67.36 -14.13 14.24
C SER A 38 -67.51 -13.54 12.84
N THR A 39 -66.74 -12.49 12.55
CA THR A 39 -66.64 -11.84 11.23
C THR A 39 -65.54 -12.41 10.33
N ALA A 40 -64.71 -13.32 10.85
CA ALA A 40 -63.58 -13.88 10.13
C ALA A 40 -64.03 -14.66 8.87
N ARG A 41 -63.23 -14.58 7.80
CA ARG A 41 -63.50 -15.29 6.52
C ARG A 41 -63.56 -16.81 6.73
N GLN A 42 -62.71 -17.34 7.60
CA GLN A 42 -62.72 -18.73 8.06
C GLN A 42 -62.81 -18.76 9.58
N LEU A 43 -63.57 -19.73 10.13
CA LEU A 43 -63.60 -19.94 11.57
C LEU A 43 -62.29 -20.57 12.04
N PRO A 44 -61.75 -20.14 13.19
CA PRO A 44 -60.66 -20.84 13.85
C PRO A 44 -61.02 -22.33 14.05
N PRO A 45 -60.05 -23.26 13.91
CA PRO A 45 -60.29 -24.70 14.07
C PRO A 45 -61.10 -25.12 15.31
N PRO A 46 -60.89 -24.57 16.53
CA PRO A 46 -61.66 -24.98 17.70
C PRO A 46 -63.15 -24.60 17.60
N LEU A 47 -63.46 -23.42 17.05
CA LEU A 47 -64.84 -22.96 16.88
C LEU A 47 -65.54 -23.72 15.73
N ALA A 48 -64.82 -24.02 14.66
CA ALA A 48 -65.33 -24.83 13.56
C ALA A 48 -65.70 -26.25 14.02
N ARG A 49 -64.84 -26.89 14.85
CA ARG A 49 -65.13 -28.21 15.44
C ARG A 49 -66.32 -28.16 16.40
N SER A 50 -66.45 -27.11 17.20
CA SER A 50 -67.61 -26.94 18.08
C SER A 50 -68.90 -26.79 17.29
N LEU A 51 -68.90 -25.98 16.22
CA LEU A 51 -70.05 -25.82 15.34
C LEU A 51 -70.44 -27.14 14.66
N LEU A 52 -69.47 -27.90 14.16
CA LEU A 52 -69.75 -29.21 13.55
C LEU A 52 -70.34 -30.21 14.53
N ARG A 53 -69.86 -30.23 15.78
CA ARG A 53 -70.45 -31.06 16.84
C ARG A 53 -71.89 -30.67 17.13
N ASP A 54 -72.18 -29.36 17.16
CA ASP A 54 -73.53 -28.86 17.40
C ASP A 54 -74.44 -29.11 16.18
N LEU A 55 -73.94 -28.99 14.94
CA LEU A 55 -74.64 -29.42 13.72
C LEU A 55 -74.93 -30.93 13.71
N ASP A 56 -74.03 -31.76 14.22
CA ASP A 56 -74.26 -33.20 14.31
C ASP A 56 -75.35 -33.53 15.36
N ARG A 57 -75.37 -32.79 16.47
CA ARG A 57 -76.32 -32.99 17.57
C ARG A 57 -77.72 -32.43 17.30
N PHE A 58 -77.83 -31.29 16.63
CA PHE A 58 -79.08 -30.54 16.50
C PHE A 58 -79.60 -30.55 15.07
N GLU A 59 -80.71 -31.27 14.85
CA GLU A 59 -81.36 -31.39 13.55
C GLU A 59 -81.86 -30.04 13.01
N TRP A 60 -82.53 -29.24 13.86
CA TRP A 60 -83.03 -27.91 13.49
C TRP A 60 -81.92 -27.00 12.92
N LEU A 61 -80.69 -27.13 13.41
CA LEU A 61 -79.56 -26.31 12.97
C LEU A 61 -79.06 -26.76 11.60
N ARG A 62 -79.14 -28.06 11.30
CA ARG A 62 -78.85 -28.58 9.96
C ARG A 62 -79.89 -28.14 8.96
N ASP A 63 -81.17 -28.21 9.31
CA ASP A 63 -82.26 -27.79 8.44
C ASP A 63 -82.13 -26.30 8.10
N LYS A 64 -81.87 -25.46 9.11
CA LYS A 64 -81.60 -24.02 8.91
C LYS A 64 -80.36 -23.77 8.06
N ALA A 65 -79.30 -24.55 8.25
CA ALA A 65 -78.09 -24.47 7.41
C ALA A 65 -78.38 -24.90 5.96
N ALA A 66 -79.20 -25.94 5.75
CA ALA A 66 -79.60 -26.38 4.42
C ALA A 66 -80.49 -25.34 3.72
N GLU A 67 -81.46 -24.75 4.42
CA GLU A 67 -82.28 -23.63 3.91
C GLU A 67 -81.41 -22.42 3.51
N ALA A 68 -80.37 -22.12 4.29
CA ALA A 68 -79.44 -21.03 4.00
C ALA A 68 -78.53 -21.30 2.79
N TRP A 69 -78.52 -22.53 2.24
CA TRP A 69 -77.75 -22.97 1.08
C TRP A 69 -78.68 -23.46 -0.07
N PRO A 70 -79.17 -22.54 -0.93
CA PRO A 70 -80.17 -22.85 -1.95
C PRO A 70 -79.75 -23.89 -3.01
N THR A 71 -78.44 -24.09 -3.23
CA THR A 71 -77.89 -25.01 -4.25
C THR A 71 -77.33 -26.29 -3.65
N ILE A 72 -77.71 -26.65 -2.42
CA ILE A 72 -77.16 -27.80 -1.69
C ILE A 72 -77.33 -29.15 -2.42
N THR A 73 -78.42 -29.31 -3.19
CA THR A 73 -78.70 -30.53 -3.96
C THR A 73 -77.85 -30.66 -5.22
N GLU A 74 -77.24 -29.57 -5.68
CA GLU A 74 -76.36 -29.53 -6.85
C GLU A 74 -74.87 -29.47 -6.45
N ALA A 75 -74.56 -29.69 -5.16
CA ALA A 75 -73.19 -29.63 -4.67
C ALA A 75 -72.32 -30.75 -5.27
N VAL A 76 -71.22 -30.36 -5.91
CA VAL A 76 -70.24 -31.28 -6.54
C VAL A 76 -68.85 -31.04 -5.94
N GLY A 77 -68.00 -32.06 -5.96
CA GLY A 77 -66.61 -31.97 -5.52
C GLY A 77 -66.49 -31.75 -4.00
N ASP A 78 -65.68 -30.78 -3.58
CA ASP A 78 -65.40 -30.50 -2.16
C ASP A 78 -66.66 -30.13 -1.36
N ASP A 79 -67.69 -29.60 -2.04
CA ASP A 79 -68.95 -29.22 -1.40
C ASP A 79 -69.92 -30.42 -1.26
N ALA A 80 -69.69 -31.54 -1.95
CA ALA A 80 -70.56 -32.72 -1.89
C ALA A 80 -70.57 -33.37 -0.49
N ALA A 81 -69.42 -33.43 0.19
CA ALA A 81 -69.34 -33.93 1.56
C ALA A 81 -70.06 -33.01 2.56
N SER A 82 -69.98 -31.69 2.34
CA SER A 82 -70.72 -30.69 3.12
C SER A 82 -72.24 -30.84 2.94
N ALA A 83 -72.70 -31.09 1.72
CA ALA A 83 -74.12 -31.33 1.43
C ALA A 83 -74.63 -32.65 2.03
N ALA A 84 -73.86 -33.74 1.87
CA ALA A 84 -74.17 -35.04 2.48
C ALA A 84 -74.26 -34.95 4.02
N PHE A 85 -73.37 -34.19 4.66
CA PHE A 85 -73.38 -33.98 6.11
C PHE A 85 -74.63 -33.25 6.61
N LEU A 86 -75.18 -32.31 5.83
CA LEU A 86 -76.38 -31.56 6.20
C LEU A 86 -77.67 -32.32 5.89
N LEU A 87 -77.79 -32.89 4.68
CA LEU A 87 -79.01 -33.54 4.19
C LEU A 87 -79.18 -34.98 4.68
N ARG A 88 -78.11 -35.61 5.18
CA ARG A 88 -78.09 -36.99 5.71
C ARG A 88 -78.80 -38.03 4.79
N PRO A 89 -78.54 -38.05 3.47
CA PRO A 89 -79.05 -39.12 2.61
C PRO A 89 -78.50 -40.49 3.05
N GLU A 90 -79.12 -41.58 2.61
CA GLU A 90 -78.57 -42.92 2.83
C GLU A 90 -77.11 -42.98 2.34
N GLY A 91 -76.20 -43.41 3.23
CA GLY A 91 -74.77 -43.51 2.92
C GLY A 91 -73.94 -42.22 3.10
N TRP A 92 -74.50 -41.17 3.73
CA TRP A 92 -73.79 -39.89 3.93
C TRP A 92 -72.45 -40.03 4.69
N GLU A 93 -72.34 -40.97 5.63
CA GLU A 93 -71.12 -41.21 6.41
C GLU A 93 -69.97 -41.63 5.50
N GLN A 94 -70.22 -42.56 4.58
CA GLN A 94 -69.22 -43.03 3.63
C GLN A 94 -68.80 -41.91 2.67
N MET A 95 -69.71 -41.01 2.29
CA MET A 95 -69.38 -39.86 1.44
C MET A 95 -68.45 -38.86 2.14
N VAL A 96 -68.70 -38.58 3.43
CA VAL A 96 -67.84 -37.69 4.24
C VAL A 96 -66.50 -38.35 4.51
N GLU A 97 -66.47 -39.63 4.87
CA GLU A 97 -65.24 -40.39 5.10
C GLU A 97 -64.38 -40.47 3.83
N ALA A 98 -64.99 -40.74 2.67
CA ALA A 98 -64.28 -40.73 1.39
C ALA A 98 -63.65 -39.36 1.09
N ALA A 99 -64.36 -38.26 1.36
CA ALA A 99 -63.82 -36.91 1.16
C ALA A 99 -62.68 -36.57 2.14
N VAL A 100 -62.78 -37.02 3.40
CA VAL A 100 -61.68 -36.90 4.38
C VAL A 100 -60.46 -37.71 3.93
N ALA A 101 -60.66 -38.93 3.44
CA ALA A 101 -59.57 -39.78 2.94
C ALA A 101 -58.88 -39.18 1.71
N VAL A 102 -59.65 -38.68 0.73
CA VAL A 102 -59.11 -38.00 -0.47
C VAL A 102 -58.27 -36.79 -0.07
N ARG A 103 -58.76 -35.97 0.85
CA ARG A 103 -58.02 -34.79 1.31
C ARG A 103 -56.77 -35.14 2.10
N SER A 104 -56.86 -36.12 3.00
CA SER A 104 -55.69 -36.59 3.75
C SER A 104 -54.62 -37.14 2.82
N TYR A 105 -55.01 -37.81 1.73
CA TYR A 105 -54.08 -38.27 0.71
C TYR A 105 -53.44 -37.10 -0.04
N GLN A 106 -54.21 -36.07 -0.41
CA GLN A 106 -53.68 -34.87 -1.06
C GLN A 106 -52.70 -34.10 -0.16
N ASP A 107 -53.01 -33.96 1.13
CA ASP A 107 -52.12 -33.32 2.11
C ASP A 107 -50.81 -34.11 2.24
N LEU A 108 -50.88 -35.45 2.30
CA LEU A 108 -49.70 -36.32 2.33
C LEU A 108 -48.85 -36.21 1.06
N VAL A 109 -49.46 -36.18 -0.12
CA VAL A 109 -48.75 -36.01 -1.39
C VAL A 109 -48.06 -34.65 -1.43
N GLY A 110 -48.74 -33.58 -1.02
CA GLY A 110 -48.15 -32.24 -0.94
C GLY A 110 -46.99 -32.16 0.05
N ASP A 111 -47.10 -32.82 1.20
CA ASP A 111 -46.02 -32.89 2.19
C ASP A 111 -44.80 -33.66 1.65
N VAL A 112 -45.02 -34.78 0.96
CA VAL A 112 -43.94 -35.54 0.30
C VAL A 112 -43.24 -34.69 -0.76
N GLU A 113 -43.99 -34.04 -1.64
CA GLU A 113 -43.43 -33.15 -2.66
C GLU A 113 -42.62 -32.00 -2.04
N HIS A 114 -43.12 -31.41 -0.95
CA HIS A 114 -42.41 -30.35 -0.23
C HIS A 114 -41.12 -30.86 0.42
N LEU A 115 -41.14 -32.03 1.05
CA LEU A 115 -39.97 -32.64 1.67
C LEU A 115 -38.93 -33.07 0.63
N GLU A 116 -39.36 -33.59 -0.52
CA GLU A 116 -38.47 -33.92 -1.64
C GLU A 116 -37.83 -32.68 -2.23
N ALA A 117 -38.59 -31.60 -2.44
CA ALA A 117 -38.04 -30.31 -2.88
C ALA A 117 -37.00 -29.78 -1.88
N ARG A 118 -37.31 -29.82 -0.58
CA ARG A 118 -36.39 -29.39 0.47
C ARG A 118 -35.14 -30.27 0.52
N THR A 119 -35.26 -31.58 0.28
CA THR A 119 -34.12 -32.50 0.25
C THR A 119 -33.20 -32.17 -0.92
N ARG A 120 -33.76 -31.95 -2.11
CA ARG A 120 -33.01 -31.51 -3.30
C ARG A 120 -32.29 -30.18 -3.08
N ASP A 121 -32.95 -29.22 -2.45
CA ASP A 121 -32.34 -27.93 -2.13
C ASP A 121 -31.17 -28.08 -1.14
N LEU A 122 -31.33 -28.92 -0.11
CA LEU A 122 -30.27 -29.20 0.86
C LEU A 122 -29.09 -29.95 0.22
N GLU A 123 -29.36 -30.91 -0.67
CA GLU A 123 -28.32 -31.61 -1.43
C GLU A 123 -27.55 -30.66 -2.35
N HIS A 124 -28.26 -29.73 -3.01
CA HIS A 124 -27.63 -28.70 -3.83
C HIS A 124 -26.75 -27.78 -2.98
N GLN A 125 -27.24 -27.30 -1.83
CA GLN A 125 -26.47 -26.48 -0.90
C GLN A 125 -25.22 -27.22 -0.39
N LEU A 126 -25.35 -28.50 -0.04
CA LEU A 126 -24.20 -29.33 0.37
C LEU A 126 -23.18 -29.49 -0.77
N GLY A 127 -23.62 -29.62 -2.01
CA GLY A 127 -22.75 -29.65 -3.19
C GLY A 127 -21.95 -28.36 -3.35
N VAL A 128 -22.63 -27.20 -3.27
CA VAL A 128 -22.01 -25.88 -3.38
C VAL A 128 -21.00 -25.64 -2.25
N GLU A 129 -21.34 -25.99 -1.02
CA GLU A 129 -20.42 -25.81 0.13
C GLU A 129 -19.22 -26.74 0.05
N ARG A 130 -19.38 -27.98 -0.44
CA ARG A 130 -18.24 -28.88 -0.70
C ARG A 130 -17.31 -28.32 -1.76
N GLU A 131 -17.85 -27.81 -2.87
CA GLU A 131 -17.03 -27.20 -3.92
C GLU A 131 -16.27 -25.96 -3.42
N ARG A 132 -16.92 -25.13 -2.60
CA ARG A 132 -16.29 -23.99 -1.93
C ARG A 132 -15.16 -24.43 -1.00
N ALA A 133 -15.40 -25.46 -0.19
CA ALA A 133 -14.39 -26.01 0.72
C ALA A 133 -13.18 -26.60 -0.03
N ASP A 134 -13.41 -27.33 -1.11
CA ASP A 134 -12.34 -27.89 -1.94
C ASP A 134 -11.51 -26.80 -2.61
N LYS A 135 -12.16 -25.77 -3.18
CA LYS A 135 -11.47 -24.60 -3.74
C LYS A 135 -10.63 -23.87 -2.68
N ALA A 136 -11.19 -23.66 -1.49
CA ALA A 136 -10.47 -23.04 -0.38
C ALA A 136 -9.25 -23.87 0.07
N ARG A 137 -9.39 -25.21 0.12
CA ARG A 137 -8.30 -26.12 0.48
C ARG A 137 -7.17 -26.10 -0.55
N VAL A 138 -7.50 -26.14 -1.85
CA VAL A 138 -6.50 -26.05 -2.93
C VAL A 138 -5.80 -24.70 -2.90
N GLY A 139 -6.56 -23.60 -2.76
CA GLY A 139 -6.01 -22.25 -2.66
C GLY A 139 -5.08 -22.07 -1.45
N ALA A 140 -5.44 -22.64 -0.30
CA ALA A 140 -4.58 -22.63 0.89
C ALA A 140 -3.27 -23.41 0.68
N ALA A 141 -3.33 -24.59 0.08
CA ALA A 141 -2.14 -25.39 -0.22
C ALA A 141 -1.21 -24.71 -1.25
N GLU A 142 -1.76 -23.96 -2.20
CA GLU A 142 -0.97 -23.16 -3.14
C GLU A 142 -0.35 -21.92 -2.50
N ALA A 143 -1.09 -21.22 -1.64
CA ALA A 143 -0.58 -20.11 -0.86
C ALA A 143 0.58 -20.56 0.06
N GLU A 144 0.42 -21.70 0.74
CA GLU A 144 1.47 -22.27 1.59
C GLU A 144 2.72 -22.64 0.77
N ARG A 145 2.56 -23.28 -0.39
CA ARG A 145 3.69 -23.61 -1.28
C ARG A 145 4.41 -22.35 -1.77
N ARG A 146 3.68 -21.27 -2.08
CA ARG A 146 4.28 -19.97 -2.45
C ARG A 146 5.05 -19.35 -1.29
N ALA A 147 4.46 -19.32 -0.09
CA ALA A 147 5.11 -18.78 1.10
C ALA A 147 6.38 -19.55 1.46
N ARG A 148 6.36 -20.89 1.36
CA ARG A 148 7.57 -21.72 1.59
C ARG A 148 8.68 -21.42 0.59
N ARG A 149 8.36 -21.24 -0.70
CA ARG A 149 9.35 -20.87 -1.72
C ARG A 149 9.95 -19.49 -1.46
N GLN A 150 9.11 -18.50 -1.16
CA GLN A 150 9.58 -17.15 -0.82
C GLN A 150 10.44 -17.15 0.44
N SER A 151 10.05 -17.90 1.47
CA SER A 151 10.85 -18.04 2.69
C SER A 151 12.20 -18.70 2.41
N HIS A 152 12.25 -19.68 1.50
CA HIS A 152 13.50 -20.32 1.12
C HIS A 152 14.41 -19.35 0.36
N GLU A 153 13.88 -18.65 -0.63
CA GLU A 153 14.60 -17.65 -1.43
C GLU A 153 15.14 -16.50 -0.56
N ILE A 154 14.34 -16.01 0.40
CA ILE A 154 14.78 -14.99 1.36
C ILE A 154 15.91 -15.56 2.25
N SER A 155 15.77 -16.80 2.73
CA SER A 155 16.80 -17.45 3.55
C SER A 155 18.11 -17.60 2.78
N GLU A 156 18.06 -18.01 1.51
CA GLU A 156 19.22 -18.10 0.62
C GLU A 156 19.88 -16.73 0.43
N ARG A 157 19.11 -15.70 0.08
CA ARG A 157 19.61 -14.32 -0.06
C ARG A 157 20.27 -13.80 1.21
N VAL A 158 19.69 -14.09 2.38
CA VAL A 158 20.26 -13.70 3.67
C VAL A 158 21.58 -14.44 3.95
N GLN A 159 21.67 -15.73 3.61
CA GLN A 159 22.91 -16.48 3.76
C GLN A 159 24.00 -15.98 2.81
N GLU A 160 23.65 -15.71 1.55
CA GLU A 160 24.56 -15.13 0.56
C GLU A 160 25.06 -13.76 1.01
N ALA A 161 24.16 -12.86 1.45
CA ALA A 161 24.54 -11.56 1.97
C ALA A 161 25.48 -11.66 3.18
N ARG A 162 25.20 -12.59 4.11
CA ARG A 162 26.09 -12.85 5.26
C ARG A 162 27.45 -13.41 4.84
N GLN A 163 27.50 -14.25 3.81
CA GLN A 163 28.77 -14.75 3.28
C GLN A 163 29.57 -13.65 2.58
N ALA A 164 28.91 -12.85 1.76
CA ALA A 164 29.52 -11.70 1.08
C ALA A 164 30.08 -10.68 2.08
N GLU A 165 29.33 -10.37 3.14
CA GLU A 165 29.77 -9.44 4.18
C GLU A 165 31.00 -9.97 4.94
N ARG A 166 31.00 -11.27 5.29
CA ARG A 166 32.18 -11.90 5.89
C ARG A 166 33.39 -11.84 4.96
N ALA A 167 33.21 -12.10 3.67
CA ALA A 167 34.29 -12.02 2.70
C ALA A 167 34.83 -10.59 2.55
N ARG A 168 33.94 -9.58 2.50
CA ARG A 168 34.32 -8.16 2.47
C ARG A 168 35.11 -7.77 3.72
N ARG A 169 34.67 -8.21 4.90
CA ARG A 169 35.37 -7.96 6.15
C ARG A 169 36.77 -8.56 6.16
N ILE A 170 36.92 -9.83 5.76
CA ILE A 170 38.23 -10.49 5.67
C ILE A 170 39.14 -9.77 4.66
N ALA A 171 38.60 -9.34 3.53
CA ALA A 171 39.35 -8.60 2.52
C ALA A 171 39.78 -7.21 3.04
N ALA A 172 38.91 -6.51 3.76
CA ALA A 172 39.22 -5.22 4.38
C ALA A 172 40.32 -5.36 5.45
N GLU A 173 40.19 -6.34 6.35
CA GLU A 173 41.20 -6.66 7.36
C GLU A 173 42.55 -6.99 6.72
N SER A 174 42.55 -7.76 5.63
CA SER A 174 43.78 -8.09 4.89
C SER A 174 44.43 -6.86 4.23
N ARG A 175 43.61 -5.92 3.74
CA ARG A 175 44.07 -4.68 3.13
C ARG A 175 44.64 -3.72 4.16
N VAL A 176 44.02 -3.60 5.33
CA VAL A 176 44.56 -2.82 6.45
C VAL A 176 45.92 -3.39 6.87
N ALA A 177 46.01 -4.70 7.06
CA ALA A 177 47.29 -5.34 7.40
C ALA A 177 48.38 -5.19 6.33
N ALA A 178 48.01 -5.04 5.05
CA ALA A 178 48.96 -4.74 3.99
C ALA A 178 49.44 -3.29 4.05
N LEU A 179 48.52 -2.33 4.24
CA LEU A 179 48.85 -0.92 4.39
C LEU A 179 49.71 -0.63 5.63
N GLU A 180 49.48 -1.34 6.73
CA GLU A 180 50.33 -1.26 7.93
C GLU A 180 51.77 -1.69 7.63
N ARG A 181 51.95 -2.79 6.89
CA ARG A 181 53.28 -3.24 6.44
C ARG A 181 53.95 -2.24 5.50
N ASP A 182 53.20 -1.69 4.55
CA ASP A 182 53.72 -0.68 3.62
C ASP A 182 54.13 0.60 4.37
N LEU A 183 53.33 1.02 5.38
CA LEU A 183 53.65 2.16 6.23
C LEU A 183 54.92 1.91 7.04
N GLU A 184 55.07 0.73 7.67
CA GLU A 184 56.28 0.35 8.39
C GLU A 184 57.51 0.38 7.48
N GLN A 185 57.38 -0.10 6.24
CA GLN A 185 58.45 -0.05 5.25
C GLN A 185 58.82 1.39 4.90
N VAL A 186 57.85 2.25 4.58
CA VAL A 186 58.09 3.65 4.24
C VAL A 186 58.72 4.42 5.40
N VAL A 187 58.29 4.16 6.64
CA VAL A 187 58.91 4.75 7.84
C VAL A 187 60.36 4.28 7.99
N GLY A 188 60.64 3.00 7.73
CA GLY A 188 61.99 2.45 7.70
C GLY A 188 62.87 3.11 6.64
N ASP A 189 62.37 3.23 5.41
CA ASP A 189 63.06 3.87 4.29
C ASP A 189 63.34 5.36 4.57
N LEU A 190 62.39 6.06 5.19
CA LEU A 190 62.56 7.46 5.60
C LEU A 190 63.64 7.60 6.67
N ALA A 191 63.64 6.72 7.69
CA ALA A 191 64.66 6.72 8.73
C ALA A 191 66.06 6.42 8.15
N GLU A 192 66.16 5.51 7.18
CA GLU A 192 67.41 5.24 6.47
C GLU A 192 67.86 6.45 5.64
N ALA A 193 66.95 7.08 4.91
CA ALA A 193 67.25 8.29 4.13
C ALA A 193 67.72 9.45 5.03
N ASP A 194 67.07 9.67 6.16
CA ASP A 194 67.48 10.66 7.17
C ASP A 194 68.88 10.34 7.72
N GLY A 195 69.17 9.06 7.98
CA GLY A 195 70.50 8.59 8.37
C GLY A 195 71.57 8.88 7.29
N ARG A 196 71.27 8.64 6.01
CA ARG A 196 72.16 8.96 4.88
C ARG A 196 72.37 10.47 4.75
N VAL A 197 71.32 11.28 4.89
CA VAL A 197 71.42 12.75 4.86
C VAL A 197 72.27 13.26 6.02
N ALA A 198 72.10 12.72 7.22
CA ALA A 198 72.91 13.07 8.39
C ALA A 198 74.38 12.71 8.18
N PHE A 199 74.67 11.52 7.64
CA PHE A 199 76.01 11.08 7.28
C PHE A 199 76.67 12.02 6.26
N LEU A 200 76.00 12.29 5.14
CA LEU A 200 76.50 13.20 4.09
C LEU A 200 76.72 14.63 4.62
N ARG A 201 75.86 15.10 5.53
CA ARG A 201 76.03 16.40 6.21
C ARG A 201 77.30 16.41 7.06
N ASP A 202 77.55 15.39 7.87
CA ASP A 202 78.78 15.33 8.67
C ASP A 202 80.02 15.21 7.78
N GLU A 203 79.95 14.42 6.70
CA GLU A 203 81.03 14.32 5.71
C GLU A 203 81.34 15.66 5.04
N LEU A 204 80.33 16.41 4.61
CA LEU A 204 80.51 17.78 4.09
C LEU A 204 81.11 18.72 5.14
N LEU A 205 80.66 18.64 6.39
CA LEU A 205 81.23 19.44 7.49
C LEU A 205 82.69 19.05 7.78
N ARG A 206 83.07 17.78 7.65
CA ARG A 206 84.47 17.32 7.75
C ARG A 206 85.30 17.79 6.57
N ALA A 207 84.81 17.62 5.34
CA ALA A 207 85.48 18.09 4.12
C ALA A 207 85.71 19.61 4.13
N ARG A 208 84.73 20.37 4.65
CA ARG A 208 84.85 21.82 4.85
C ARG A 208 85.88 22.21 5.92
N ARG A 209 86.02 21.41 6.99
CA ARG A 209 87.07 21.60 8.01
C ARG A 209 88.46 21.28 7.47
N VAL A 210 88.60 20.22 6.68
CA VAL A 210 89.88 19.83 6.04
C VAL A 210 90.27 20.79 4.90
N SER A 211 89.28 21.35 4.19
CA SER A 211 89.49 22.40 3.19
C SER A 211 89.63 23.81 3.80
N GLY A 212 89.67 23.92 5.13
CA GLY A 212 89.89 25.16 5.87
C GLY A 212 91.31 25.75 5.73
N THR A 213 92.18 25.10 4.96
CA THR A 213 93.50 25.62 4.58
C THR A 213 93.69 25.57 3.05
N SER A 214 92.75 26.14 2.31
CA SER A 214 92.96 26.83 1.02
C SER A 214 91.61 26.91 0.30
N VAL A 215 91.02 28.10 0.27
CA VAL A 215 90.42 28.76 -0.92
C VAL A 215 89.82 30.08 -0.40
N ALA A 216 90.63 31.14 -0.51
CA ALA A 216 90.10 32.47 -0.76
C ALA A 216 89.62 32.51 -2.22
N ALA A 217 88.57 33.30 -2.47
CA ALA A 217 87.92 33.54 -3.76
C ALA A 217 87.03 32.39 -4.24
N HIS A 218 85.72 32.55 -4.09
CA HIS A 218 84.67 32.52 -5.13
C HIS A 218 83.31 32.40 -4.41
N GLY A 219 82.53 33.48 -4.43
CA GLY A 219 81.08 33.38 -4.42
C GLY A 219 80.54 33.98 -5.72
N PRO A 220 79.22 34.04 -5.93
CA PRO A 220 78.14 33.15 -5.46
C PRO A 220 77.30 32.64 -6.67
N ASP A 221 76.72 31.43 -6.64
CA ASP A 221 75.53 31.10 -7.47
C ASP A 221 75.09 29.64 -7.29
N VAL A 222 74.07 29.38 -6.46
CA VAL A 222 73.31 28.10 -6.57
C VAL A 222 71.81 28.25 -6.23
N TRP A 223 71.32 29.39 -5.71
CA TRP A 223 69.96 29.51 -5.16
C TRP A 223 69.01 30.43 -5.92
N SER A 224 69.14 30.55 -7.24
CA SER A 224 68.22 31.39 -8.02
C SER A 224 67.83 30.82 -9.37
N VAL A 225 67.10 29.69 -9.39
CA VAL A 225 66.07 29.44 -10.44
C VAL A 225 64.99 28.50 -9.88
N ARG A 226 63.97 29.04 -9.23
CA ARG A 226 62.58 28.61 -9.45
C ARG A 226 61.75 29.89 -9.53
N ASP A 227 61.03 30.02 -10.63
CA ASP A 227 60.23 31.18 -10.98
C ASP A 227 59.29 31.54 -9.80
N PRO A 228 59.36 32.78 -9.27
CA PRO A 228 58.54 33.19 -8.13
C PRO A 228 57.04 33.10 -8.42
N ALA A 229 56.61 33.15 -9.68
CA ALA A 229 55.21 32.98 -10.07
C ALA A 229 54.74 31.52 -9.94
N THR A 230 55.62 30.54 -10.19
CA THR A 230 55.30 29.13 -9.98
C THR A 230 55.19 28.80 -8.49
N LEU A 231 56.04 29.41 -7.66
CA LEU A 231 55.96 29.27 -6.20
C LEU A 231 54.68 29.91 -5.64
N ALA A 232 54.31 31.10 -6.12
CA ALA A 232 53.06 31.76 -5.72
C ALA A 232 51.82 30.92 -6.09
N SER A 233 51.77 30.38 -7.32
CA SER A 233 50.66 29.52 -7.75
C SER A 233 50.54 28.23 -6.93
N LEU A 234 51.66 27.66 -6.50
CA LEU A 234 51.69 26.44 -5.68
C LEU A 234 51.25 26.74 -4.24
N LEU A 235 51.59 27.91 -3.71
CA LEU A 235 51.10 28.39 -2.42
C LEU A 235 49.59 28.69 -2.44
N ASP A 236 49.09 29.31 -3.52
CA ASP A 236 47.65 29.55 -3.69
C ASP A 236 46.84 28.24 -3.77
N GLN A 237 47.37 27.21 -4.43
CA GLN A 237 46.76 25.86 -4.45
C GLN A 237 46.74 25.21 -3.06
N ILE A 238 47.82 25.33 -2.28
CA ILE A 238 47.89 24.79 -0.92
C ILE A 238 46.92 25.55 0.01
N VAL A 239 46.85 26.87 -0.09
CA VAL A 239 45.91 27.69 0.71
C VAL A 239 44.45 27.38 0.33
N ALA A 240 44.14 27.18 -0.96
CA ALA A 240 42.81 26.78 -1.40
C ALA A 240 42.41 25.40 -0.86
N SER A 241 43.36 24.47 -0.75
CA SER A 241 43.15 23.14 -0.17
C SER A 241 42.99 23.13 1.36
N ALA A 242 43.50 24.16 2.05
CA ALA A 242 43.54 24.25 3.51
C ALA A 242 42.42 25.10 4.12
N ARG A 243 41.55 25.73 3.32
CA ARG A 243 40.41 26.52 3.84
C ARG A 243 39.36 25.59 4.45
N ALA A 244 39.08 25.78 5.73
CA ALA A 244 37.97 25.12 6.43
C ALA A 244 36.63 25.51 5.81
N ASP A 245 35.74 24.53 5.67
CA ASP A 245 34.40 24.73 5.12
C ASP A 245 33.61 25.72 6.01
N PRO A 246 33.06 26.82 5.44
CA PRO A 246 32.23 27.73 6.21
C PRO A 246 30.92 27.02 6.59
N ALA A 247 30.55 27.15 7.87
CA ALA A 247 29.29 26.64 8.42
C ALA A 247 28.09 27.03 7.52
N PRO A 248 27.05 26.18 7.44
CA PRO A 248 25.85 26.47 6.66
C PRO A 248 25.21 27.75 7.21
N THR A 249 25.37 28.84 6.47
CA THR A 249 24.73 30.11 6.79
C THR A 249 23.35 30.07 6.13
N PRO A 250 22.26 30.49 6.80
CA PRO A 250 20.99 30.72 6.12
C PRO A 250 21.24 31.70 4.97
N GLY A 251 21.02 31.25 3.74
CA GLY A 251 21.44 31.95 2.53
C GLY A 251 20.80 33.33 2.39
N PRO A 252 21.47 34.29 1.74
CA PRO A 252 20.91 35.62 1.47
C PRO A 252 19.60 35.50 0.69
N ALA A 253 18.65 36.41 0.97
CA ALA A 253 17.40 36.50 0.24
C ALA A 253 17.69 36.75 -1.25
N ILE A 254 17.41 35.75 -2.09
CA ILE A 254 17.53 35.86 -3.54
C ILE A 254 16.32 36.68 -4.00
N GLY A 255 16.57 37.84 -4.59
CA GLY A 255 15.51 38.71 -5.13
C GLY A 255 14.88 38.10 -6.40
N PRO A 256 13.81 38.71 -6.92
CA PRO A 256 13.17 38.23 -8.15
C PRO A 256 14.12 38.39 -9.35
N SER A 257 14.72 37.29 -9.79
CA SER A 257 15.53 37.20 -11.00
C SER A 257 14.77 36.49 -12.13
N SER A 258 15.18 36.71 -13.37
CA SER A 258 14.63 36.00 -14.53
C SER A 258 15.09 34.54 -14.51
N PRO A 259 14.24 33.56 -14.88
CA PRO A 259 14.61 32.15 -14.84
C PRO A 259 15.82 31.87 -15.72
N LEU A 260 16.81 31.17 -15.17
CA LEU A 260 18.03 30.78 -15.88
C LEU A 260 17.66 29.93 -17.10
N THR A 261 18.27 30.23 -18.25
CA THR A 261 18.10 29.47 -19.49
C THR A 261 19.46 29.08 -20.03
N LEU A 262 19.63 27.81 -20.40
CA LEU A 262 20.88 27.34 -20.98
C LEU A 262 21.17 28.03 -22.32
N PRO A 263 22.44 28.35 -22.62
CA PRO A 263 22.83 28.92 -23.89
C PRO A 263 22.66 27.90 -25.02
N ALA A 264 22.45 28.41 -26.24
CA ALA A 264 22.33 27.57 -27.42
C ALA A 264 23.58 26.68 -27.60
N GLY A 265 23.38 25.37 -27.73
CA GLY A 265 24.46 24.38 -27.90
C GLY A 265 24.88 23.65 -26.62
N VAL A 266 24.47 24.11 -25.43
CA VAL A 266 24.68 23.38 -24.18
C VAL A 266 23.48 22.48 -23.90
N ARG A 267 23.73 21.18 -23.80
CA ARG A 267 22.67 20.20 -23.53
C ARG A 267 22.42 20.07 -22.02
N PRO A 268 21.17 19.91 -21.57
CA PRO A 268 20.85 19.78 -20.15
C PRO A 268 21.31 18.46 -19.51
N ASP A 269 21.80 17.51 -20.30
CA ASP A 269 22.30 16.20 -19.89
C ASP A 269 23.83 16.08 -19.89
N SER A 270 24.56 17.15 -20.21
CA SER A 270 26.03 17.15 -20.25
C SER A 270 26.68 17.91 -19.10
N GLY A 271 27.88 17.49 -18.72
CA GLY A 271 28.70 18.17 -17.69
C GLY A 271 28.99 19.65 -18.00
N ALA A 272 28.97 20.04 -19.27
CA ALA A 272 29.12 21.43 -19.72
C ALA A 272 27.98 22.34 -19.20
N ALA A 273 26.77 21.80 -18.95
CA ALA A 273 25.69 22.56 -18.34
C ALA A 273 25.98 22.94 -16.88
N ILE A 274 26.62 22.04 -16.13
CA ILE A 274 27.06 22.29 -14.76
C ILE A 274 28.20 23.32 -14.76
N GLU A 275 29.16 23.18 -15.67
CA GLU A 275 30.26 24.13 -15.81
C GLU A 275 29.77 25.55 -16.15
N TRP A 276 28.84 25.69 -17.09
CA TRP A 276 28.20 26.97 -17.40
C TRP A 276 27.46 27.56 -16.19
N LEU A 277 26.79 26.72 -15.41
CA LEU A 277 26.06 27.16 -14.22
C LEU A 277 27.00 27.64 -13.11
N LEU A 278 28.16 27.02 -12.94
CA LEU A 278 29.17 27.46 -11.96
C LEU A 278 29.77 28.83 -12.32
N GLY A 279 29.79 29.20 -13.60
CA GLY A 279 30.25 30.50 -14.08
C GLY A 279 29.27 31.67 -13.91
N GLN A 280 28.05 31.42 -13.39
CA GLN A 280 27.07 32.47 -13.19
C GLN A 280 27.54 33.50 -12.15
N GLN A 281 27.26 34.77 -12.43
CA GLN A 281 27.58 35.89 -11.54
C GLN A 281 26.48 36.14 -10.49
N GLU A 282 25.28 35.62 -10.74
CA GLU A 282 24.14 35.72 -9.82
C GLU A 282 24.03 34.49 -8.91
N PRO A 283 23.62 34.66 -7.64
CA PRO A 283 23.38 33.53 -6.76
C PRO A 283 22.20 32.68 -7.23
N PHE A 284 22.26 31.38 -6.96
CA PHE A 284 21.19 30.45 -7.30
C PHE A 284 21.03 29.35 -6.25
N VAL A 285 19.85 28.73 -6.22
CA VAL A 285 19.59 27.51 -5.45
C VAL A 285 19.58 26.32 -6.38
N MET A 286 20.35 25.29 -6.04
CA MET A 286 20.34 24.01 -6.74
C MET A 286 19.70 22.96 -5.84
N ILE A 287 18.56 22.43 -6.29
CA ILE A 287 17.82 21.33 -5.65
C ILE A 287 18.16 20.05 -6.40
N ILE A 288 18.61 19.04 -5.68
CA ILE A 288 19.14 17.79 -6.22
C ILE A 288 18.31 16.64 -5.70
N ASP A 289 17.82 15.82 -6.63
CA ASP A 289 17.24 14.53 -6.31
C ASP A 289 18.34 13.50 -6.01
N GLY A 290 18.51 13.18 -4.73
CA GLY A 290 19.54 12.28 -4.25
C GLY A 290 19.37 10.84 -4.72
N TYR A 291 18.15 10.39 -4.96
CA TYR A 291 17.87 9.05 -5.49
C TYR A 291 18.25 8.96 -6.97
N ASN A 292 17.80 9.91 -7.78
CA ASN A 292 18.08 9.93 -9.21
C ASN A 292 19.57 10.12 -9.53
N VAL A 293 20.28 10.92 -8.72
CA VAL A 293 21.72 11.09 -8.84
C VAL A 293 22.47 9.82 -8.46
N SER A 294 22.18 9.22 -7.29
CA SER A 294 22.87 7.98 -6.86
C SER A 294 22.71 6.82 -7.84
N HIS A 295 21.55 6.69 -8.50
CA HIS A 295 21.28 5.64 -9.49
C HIS A 295 21.99 5.85 -10.84
N GLN A 296 22.71 6.96 -11.05
CA GLN A 296 23.51 7.14 -12.26
C GLN A 296 24.79 6.28 -12.26
N TRP A 297 25.24 5.76 -11.12
CA TRP A 297 26.43 4.91 -11.03
C TRP A 297 26.07 3.42 -11.06
N TYR A 298 26.88 2.61 -11.73
CA TYR A 298 26.72 1.14 -11.76
C TYR A 298 26.92 0.51 -10.38
N ASP A 299 27.85 1.08 -9.60
CA ASP A 299 28.02 0.83 -8.17
C ASP A 299 27.82 2.16 -7.45
N PRO A 300 26.64 2.40 -6.83
CA PRO A 300 26.29 3.68 -6.26
C PRO A 300 27.18 4.01 -5.06
N PRO A 301 27.92 5.14 -5.08
CA PRO A 301 28.70 5.56 -3.92
C PRO A 301 27.79 5.82 -2.71
N ALA A 302 28.36 5.74 -1.50
CA ALA A 302 27.62 6.03 -0.28
C ALA A 302 27.02 7.45 -0.34
N ARG A 303 25.88 7.67 0.35
CA ARG A 303 25.22 8.99 0.36
C ARG A 303 26.18 10.08 0.87
N GLU A 304 26.97 9.76 1.89
CA GLU A 304 28.03 10.64 2.40
C GLU A 304 29.07 11.00 1.35
N ASP A 305 29.49 10.05 0.51
CA ASP A 305 30.48 10.28 -0.55
C ASP A 305 29.94 11.20 -1.65
N ILE A 306 28.67 11.01 -2.05
CA ILE A 306 27.99 11.89 -2.99
C ILE A 306 27.91 13.30 -2.41
N ASN A 307 27.47 13.42 -1.16
CA ASN A 307 27.38 14.69 -0.45
C ASN A 307 28.74 15.42 -0.36
N HIS A 308 29.83 14.70 -0.06
CA HIS A 308 31.18 15.24 -0.07
C HIS A 308 31.63 15.72 -1.46
N ARG A 309 31.27 15.00 -2.52
CA ARG A 309 31.55 15.38 -3.90
C ARG A 309 30.74 16.61 -4.32
N LEU A 310 29.48 16.72 -3.90
CA LEU A 310 28.60 17.86 -4.15
C LEU A 310 29.08 19.16 -3.51
N ALA A 311 29.76 19.09 -2.36
CA ALA A 311 30.41 20.25 -1.77
C ALA A 311 31.40 20.95 -2.73
N ARG A 312 31.93 20.24 -3.74
CA ARG A 312 32.80 20.80 -4.77
C ARG A 312 32.07 21.83 -5.66
N VAL A 313 30.76 21.65 -5.92
CA VAL A 313 29.94 22.62 -6.67
C VAL A 313 29.95 23.96 -5.97
N ARG A 314 29.71 23.99 -4.66
CA ARG A 314 29.73 25.22 -3.86
C ARG A 314 31.12 25.89 -3.83
N ARG A 315 32.20 25.09 -3.78
CA ARG A 315 33.58 25.60 -3.77
C ARG A 315 34.03 26.21 -5.10
N LEU A 316 33.51 25.70 -6.22
CA LEU A 316 33.92 26.11 -7.56
C LEU A 316 32.99 27.13 -8.21
N ALA A 317 31.82 27.40 -7.63
CA ALA A 317 30.91 28.41 -8.15
C ALA A 317 31.46 29.82 -7.96
N VAL A 318 31.29 30.67 -8.98
CA VAL A 318 31.71 32.08 -8.94
C VAL A 318 30.80 32.90 -8.01
N ALA A 319 29.50 32.63 -8.02
CA ALA A 319 28.51 33.24 -7.13
C ALA A 319 28.11 32.30 -5.97
N PRO A 320 27.53 32.83 -4.88
CA PRO A 320 27.03 32.00 -3.78
C PRO A 320 25.95 31.00 -4.24
N VAL A 321 26.16 29.72 -3.92
CA VAL A 321 25.20 28.65 -4.23
C VAL A 321 24.65 28.03 -2.96
N ARG A 322 23.32 27.92 -2.89
CA ARG A 322 22.64 27.08 -1.89
C ARG A 322 22.37 25.72 -2.50
N LEU A 323 22.97 24.67 -1.94
CA LEU A 323 22.78 23.29 -2.38
C LEU A 323 21.80 22.58 -1.44
N LEU A 324 20.74 22.04 -2.01
CA LEU A 324 19.71 21.29 -1.32
C LEU A 324 19.59 19.89 -1.91
N VAL A 325 19.88 18.85 -1.13
CA VAL A 325 19.77 17.45 -1.56
C VAL A 325 18.57 16.82 -0.89
N VAL A 326 17.62 16.31 -1.67
CA VAL A 326 16.39 15.68 -1.18
C VAL A 326 16.52 14.16 -1.35
N TYR A 327 16.30 13.41 -0.28
CA TYR A 327 16.25 11.94 -0.28
C TYR A 327 14.87 11.44 0.16
N ASP A 328 14.45 10.32 -0.43
CA ASP A 328 13.27 9.60 0.04
C ASP A 328 13.53 8.97 1.42
N SER A 329 12.50 8.96 2.26
CA SER A 329 12.57 8.51 3.65
C SER A 329 12.66 6.97 3.73
N THR A 330 13.75 6.44 4.29
CA THR A 330 13.87 5.00 4.61
C THR A 330 14.40 4.74 6.02
N LEU A 331 14.49 5.76 6.87
CA LEU A 331 14.97 5.65 8.25
C LEU A 331 14.01 6.38 9.18
N SER A 332 13.63 5.72 10.27
CA SER A 332 12.68 6.15 11.28
C SER A 332 13.05 7.52 11.85
N GLY A 333 12.33 8.56 11.44
CA GLY A 333 12.58 9.96 11.83
C GLY A 333 12.26 10.89 10.65
N GLY A 334 10.98 11.22 10.47
CA GLY A 334 10.51 12.07 9.37
C GLY A 334 11.04 13.50 9.44
N GLY A 335 11.23 14.11 8.27
CA GLY A 335 11.27 15.56 8.08
C GLY A 335 12.49 16.32 8.59
N GLU A 336 13.55 15.65 9.04
CA GLU A 336 14.75 16.37 9.51
C GLU A 336 15.55 16.95 8.34
N SER A 337 15.59 18.29 8.25
CA SER A 337 16.56 19.03 7.44
C SER A 337 17.84 19.21 8.26
N GLY A 338 18.92 18.58 7.85
CA GLY A 338 20.20 18.59 8.57
C GLY A 338 21.31 19.30 7.78
N PRO A 339 22.30 19.92 8.46
CA PRO A 339 23.51 20.37 7.80
C PRO A 339 24.31 19.15 7.32
N GLY A 340 24.52 19.04 6.01
CA GLY A 340 25.37 18.02 5.41
C GLY A 340 26.84 18.44 5.30
N PRO A 341 27.74 17.52 4.94
CA PRO A 341 29.16 17.81 4.78
C PRO A 341 29.41 18.89 3.71
N GLY A 342 30.34 19.82 3.97
CA GLY A 342 30.64 20.94 3.06
C GLY A 342 29.57 22.05 3.03
N GLY A 343 28.66 22.05 4.00
CA GLY A 343 27.59 23.04 4.15
C GLY A 343 26.54 22.98 3.05
N ILE A 344 26.30 21.77 2.53
CA ILE A 344 25.09 21.43 1.79
C ILE A 344 23.93 21.25 2.78
N GLU A 345 22.71 21.48 2.35
CA GLU A 345 21.50 21.18 3.13
C GLU A 345 20.94 19.84 2.65
N VAL A 346 20.80 18.87 3.56
CA VAL A 346 20.23 17.56 3.25
C VAL A 346 18.84 17.49 3.87
N ARG A 347 17.85 17.12 3.07
CA ARG A 347 16.46 16.95 3.49
C ARG A 347 15.99 15.54 3.23
N PHE A 348 15.35 14.97 4.23
CA PHE A 348 14.59 13.73 4.09
C PHE A 348 13.11 14.08 4.01
N THR A 349 12.39 13.41 3.11
CA THR A 349 10.93 13.57 3.04
C THR A 349 10.24 13.05 4.30
N ASP A 350 9.01 13.47 4.52
CA ASP A 350 8.15 12.91 5.56
C ASP A 350 7.66 11.51 5.16
N GLU A 351 7.25 10.71 6.16
CA GLU A 351 6.69 9.37 5.92
C GLU A 351 5.46 9.45 5.01
N GLY A 352 5.53 8.79 3.85
CA GLY A 352 4.46 8.78 2.85
C GLY A 352 4.52 9.90 1.81
N THR A 353 5.54 10.77 1.84
CA THR A 353 5.79 11.77 0.80
C THR A 353 7.01 11.37 -0.04
N ILE A 354 6.86 11.35 -1.36
CA ILE A 354 7.97 11.06 -2.28
C ILE A 354 8.85 12.29 -2.50
N ALA A 355 10.12 12.07 -2.82
CA ALA A 355 11.08 13.16 -3.06
C ALA A 355 10.61 14.12 -4.16
N ASP A 356 9.88 13.62 -5.16
CA ASP A 356 9.40 14.39 -6.30
C ASP A 356 8.46 15.53 -5.89
N ASP A 357 7.48 15.23 -5.04
CA ASP A 357 6.52 16.20 -4.52
C ASP A 357 7.21 17.29 -3.69
N GLU A 358 8.19 16.90 -2.87
CA GLU A 358 8.96 17.83 -2.04
C GLU A 358 9.84 18.73 -2.90
N ILE A 359 10.48 18.21 -3.96
CA ILE A 359 11.28 19.01 -4.89
C ILE A 359 10.39 20.01 -5.64
N ILE A 360 9.22 19.60 -6.12
CA ILE A 360 8.26 20.47 -6.80
C ILE A 360 7.83 21.60 -5.85
N ARG A 361 7.46 21.25 -4.61
CA ARG A 361 7.07 22.22 -3.58
C ARG A 361 8.18 23.22 -3.26
N LEU A 362 9.41 22.74 -3.11
CA LEU A 362 10.58 23.59 -2.81
C LEU A 362 10.92 24.51 -3.97
N SER A 363 10.89 24.01 -5.21
CA SER A 363 11.17 24.84 -6.39
C SER A 363 10.16 25.97 -6.55
N GLY A 364 8.90 25.75 -6.18
CA GLY A 364 7.84 26.77 -6.23
C GLY A 364 7.90 27.77 -5.07
N ALA A 365 8.45 27.37 -3.92
CA ALA A 365 8.55 28.22 -2.73
C ALA A 365 9.78 29.14 -2.72
N ILE A 366 10.80 28.83 -3.51
CA ILE A 366 12.04 29.60 -3.57
C ILE A 366 11.91 30.66 -4.66
N ASP A 367 12.09 31.92 -4.26
CA ASP A 367 12.19 33.04 -5.19
C ASP A 367 13.60 33.11 -5.82
N GLY A 368 13.65 33.46 -7.11
CA GLY A 368 14.89 33.71 -7.85
C GLY A 368 15.37 32.54 -8.72
N ASN A 369 16.69 32.46 -8.92
CA ASN A 369 17.32 31.47 -9.80
C ASN A 369 17.31 30.09 -9.14
N VAL A 370 16.39 29.24 -9.56
CA VAL A 370 16.28 27.85 -9.10
C VAL A 370 16.74 26.90 -10.22
N VAL A 371 17.59 25.95 -9.84
CA VAL A 371 18.03 24.85 -10.68
C VAL A 371 17.60 23.54 -10.04
N VAL A 372 16.95 22.67 -10.80
CA VAL A 372 16.55 21.33 -10.35
C VAL A 372 17.34 20.29 -11.12
N VAL A 373 18.00 19.39 -10.40
CA VAL A 373 18.74 18.27 -10.98
C VAL A 373 17.97 16.99 -10.69
N SER A 374 17.27 16.48 -11.70
CA SER A 374 16.60 15.18 -11.65
C SER A 374 16.45 14.59 -13.05
N SER A 375 16.49 13.26 -13.13
CA SER A 375 16.20 12.54 -14.37
C SER A 375 14.72 12.14 -14.47
N ASP A 376 13.94 12.33 -13.39
CA ASP A 376 12.51 12.07 -13.41
C ASP A 376 11.79 13.03 -14.37
N ARG A 377 10.77 12.53 -15.06
CA ARG A 377 9.93 13.34 -15.92
C ARG A 377 8.96 14.21 -15.12
N GLU A 378 8.38 13.66 -14.06
CA GLU A 378 7.34 14.32 -13.25
C GLU A 378 7.90 15.56 -12.56
N VAL A 379 9.09 15.45 -11.97
CA VAL A 379 9.80 16.59 -11.36
C VAL A 379 10.10 17.68 -12.39
N ARG A 380 10.57 17.32 -13.59
CA ARG A 380 10.94 18.31 -14.62
C ARG A 380 9.73 19.04 -15.18
N GLU A 381 8.62 18.34 -15.38
CA GLU A 381 7.37 18.97 -15.83
C GLU A 381 6.71 19.78 -14.69
N GLY A 382 6.89 19.37 -13.44
CA GLY A 382 6.35 20.03 -12.24
C GLY A 382 7.08 21.30 -11.80
N CYS A 383 8.26 21.60 -12.34
CA CYS A 383 9.09 22.75 -11.95
C CYS A 383 9.24 23.81 -13.08
N PRO A 384 8.16 24.45 -13.57
CA PRO A 384 8.18 25.28 -14.79
C PRO A 384 9.01 26.56 -14.68
N ARG A 385 9.34 27.03 -13.47
CA ARG A 385 10.16 28.23 -13.23
C ARG A 385 11.64 27.91 -12.98
N ALA A 386 11.99 26.64 -12.84
CA ALA A 386 13.35 26.21 -12.56
C ALA A 386 14.07 25.77 -13.84
N LEU A 387 15.38 25.99 -13.90
CA LEU A 387 16.21 25.35 -14.90
C LEU A 387 16.39 23.87 -14.54
N CYS A 388 15.86 22.97 -15.36
CA CYS A 388 15.96 21.54 -15.13
C CYS A 388 17.17 20.92 -15.86
N LEU A 389 18.06 20.29 -15.10
CA LEU A 389 19.21 19.53 -15.59
C LEU A 389 19.03 18.04 -15.28
N TRP A 390 19.63 17.18 -16.10
CA TRP A 390 19.54 15.73 -15.90
C TRP A 390 20.60 15.29 -14.91
N SER A 391 20.31 14.26 -14.12
CA SER A 391 21.26 13.73 -13.12
C SER A 391 22.56 13.24 -13.77
N GLN A 392 22.51 12.84 -15.04
CA GLN A 392 23.67 12.48 -15.84
C GLN A 392 24.68 13.63 -16.00
N ALA A 393 24.21 14.87 -16.18
CA ALA A 393 25.07 16.05 -16.30
C ALA A 393 25.92 16.23 -15.03
N LEU A 394 25.29 16.06 -13.88
CA LEU A 394 25.94 16.16 -12.58
C LEU A 394 26.92 15.00 -12.35
N LYS A 395 26.57 13.76 -12.71
CA LYS A 395 27.50 12.63 -12.67
C LYS A 395 28.73 12.87 -13.55
N GLU A 396 28.54 13.25 -14.80
CA GLU A 396 29.62 13.50 -15.77
C GLU A 396 30.59 14.56 -15.22
N TRP A 397 30.06 15.63 -14.65
CA TRP A 397 30.87 16.70 -14.05
C TRP A 397 31.60 16.27 -12.77
N LEU A 398 30.97 15.45 -11.93
CA LEU A 398 31.58 14.93 -10.69
C LEU A 398 32.64 13.85 -10.96
N SER A 399 32.55 13.16 -12.09
CA SER A 399 33.47 12.12 -12.54
C SER A 399 34.03 12.44 -13.94
N PRO A 400 34.85 13.49 -14.09
CA PRO A 400 35.33 13.93 -15.41
C PRO A 400 36.30 12.95 -16.10
N HIS A 401 36.67 11.84 -15.44
CA HIS A 401 37.59 10.82 -15.95
C HIS A 401 37.11 9.42 -15.52
N SER A 402 36.05 8.92 -16.17
CA SER A 402 35.73 7.49 -16.19
C SER A 402 35.77 6.99 -17.62
#